data_AF-A0A944XI49-F1
#
_entry.id   AF-A0A944XI49-F1
#
_cell.length_a   1.000
_cell.length_b   1.000
_cell.length_c   1.000
_cell.angle_alpha   90.00
_cell.angle_beta   90.00
_cell.angle_gamma   90.00
#
_symmetry.space_group_name_H-M   'P 1'
#
loop_
_entity.id
_entity.type
_entity.pdbx_description
1 polymer ?
#
loop_
_entity_poly.entity_id
_entity_poly.type
_entity_poly.pdbx_seq_one_letter_code
_entity_poly.pdbx_strand_id
1 'polypeptide(L)'
;RLPRLIGRPLATEMILTGRMIDADEARDAGLVLRVVPADNLIPATQELAEEISSKAPLTVRTAKTALKMAFEEPLSKGNEHERELMVDLFATEDQAEGTRAFIEKRPPVFKGR
;
A
#
# COMPACT_ATOMS: atom_id res chain seq x y z
N ARG A 1 16.94 0.71 -3.68
CA ARG A 1 15.47 0.85 -3.79
C ARG A 1 15.01 0.62 -5.23
N LEU A 2 15.51 1.41 -6.20
CA LEU A 2 15.11 1.30 -7.62
C LEU A 2 15.14 -0.13 -8.21
N PRO A 3 16.20 -0.95 -8.06
CA PRO A 3 16.22 -2.31 -8.63
C PRO A 3 15.17 -3.27 -8.05
N ARG A 4 14.66 -3.00 -6.84
CA ARG A 4 13.57 -3.79 -6.23
C ARG A 4 12.19 -3.41 -6.78
N LEU A 5 12.06 -2.21 -7.36
CA LEU A 5 10.81 -1.73 -7.94
C LEU A 5 10.72 -2.09 -9.43
N ILE A 6 11.76 -1.77 -10.20
CA ILE A 6 11.74 -1.86 -11.68
C ILE A 6 12.61 -2.99 -12.25
N GLY A 7 13.09 -3.87 -11.38
CA GLY A 7 14.03 -4.93 -11.74
C GLY A 7 15.47 -4.44 -11.93
N ARG A 8 16.40 -5.40 -11.87
CA ARG A 8 17.84 -5.13 -12.01
C ARG A 8 18.24 -4.57 -13.38
N PRO A 9 17.75 -5.07 -14.53
CA PRO A 9 18.23 -4.63 -15.84
C PRO A 9 18.00 -3.13 -16.10
N LEU A 10 16.74 -2.67 -16.01
CA LEU A 10 16.38 -1.27 -16.26
C LEU A 10 17.04 -0.33 -15.25
N ALA A 11 17.07 -0.71 -13.97
CA ALA A 11 17.75 0.08 -12.96
C ALA A 11 19.25 0.24 -13.23
N THR A 12 19.93 -0.81 -13.70
CA THR A 12 21.35 -0.73 -14.07
C THR A 12 21.57 0.22 -15.24
N GLU A 13 20.74 0.15 -16.28
CA GLU A 13 20.84 1.07 -17.42
C GLU A 13 20.68 2.53 -16.98
N MET A 14 19.61 2.86 -16.25
CA MET A 14 19.34 4.23 -15.78
C MET A 14 20.48 4.76 -14.89
N ILE A 15 21.00 3.93 -13.98
CA ILE A 15 22.06 4.35 -13.03
C ILE A 15 23.40 4.57 -13.74
N LEU A 16 23.78 3.71 -14.68
CA LEU A 16 25.09 3.78 -15.33
C LEU A 16 25.13 4.79 -16.47
N THR A 17 24.01 5.05 -17.13
CA THR A 17 23.95 5.95 -18.31
C THR A 17 23.37 7.33 -18.00
N GLY A 18 22.62 7.46 -16.90
CA GLY A 18 21.82 8.66 -16.64
C GLY A 18 20.61 8.81 -17.56
N ARG A 19 20.23 7.76 -18.31
CA ARG A 19 19.04 7.77 -19.18
C ARG A 19 17.80 8.10 -18.35
N MET A 20 17.07 9.12 -18.81
CA MET A 20 15.76 9.47 -18.30
C MET A 20 14.70 8.62 -18.99
N ILE A 21 13.64 8.27 -18.25
CA ILE A 21 12.45 7.59 -18.77
C ILE A 21 11.26 8.54 -18.66
N ASP A 22 10.28 8.38 -19.54
CA ASP A 22 9.02 9.12 -19.46
C ASP A 22 8.04 8.49 -18.45
N ALA A 23 6.88 9.11 -18.28
CA ALA A 23 5.89 8.68 -17.31
C ALA A 23 5.26 7.32 -17.66
N ASP A 24 5.05 7.02 -18.94
CA ASP A 24 4.45 5.77 -19.39
C ASP A 24 5.42 4.60 -19.23
N GLU A 25 6.71 4.78 -19.60
CA GLU A 25 7.76 3.80 -19.35
C GLU A 25 7.93 3.56 -17.84
N ALA A 26 7.86 4.62 -17.01
CA ALA A 26 7.90 4.48 -15.56
C ALA A 26 6.72 3.65 -15.01
N ARG A 27 5.51 3.81 -15.57
CA ARG A 27 4.34 3.01 -15.19
C ARG A 27 4.51 1.55 -15.59
N ASP A 28 4.91 1.31 -16.83
CA ASP A 28 5.04 -0.04 -17.39
C ASP A 28 6.16 -0.82 -16.68
N ALA A 29 7.20 -0.12 -16.22
CA ALA A 29 8.26 -0.67 -15.38
C ALA A 29 7.87 -0.89 -13.91
N GLY A 30 6.71 -0.40 -13.46
CA GLY A 30 6.26 -0.49 -12.06
C GLY A 30 6.93 0.52 -11.11
N LEU A 31 7.56 1.58 -11.64
CA LEU A 31 8.12 2.67 -10.83
C LEU A 31 7.01 3.55 -10.23
N VAL A 32 5.95 3.77 -11.00
CA VAL A 32 4.77 4.53 -10.59
C VAL A 32 3.52 3.70 -10.84
N LEU A 33 2.50 3.88 -9.99
CA LEU A 33 1.25 3.10 -10.08
C LEU A 33 0.32 3.60 -11.20
N ARG A 34 0.26 4.91 -11.42
CA ARG A 34 -0.71 5.55 -12.31
C ARG A 34 -0.08 6.80 -12.95
N VAL A 35 -0.43 7.04 -14.20
CA VAL A 35 -0.12 8.27 -14.94
C VAL A 35 -1.46 8.96 -15.25
N VAL A 36 -1.53 10.25 -15.00
CA VAL A 36 -2.72 11.10 -15.23
C VAL A 36 -2.29 12.39 -15.90
N PRO A 37 -3.20 13.11 -16.59
CA PRO A 37 -2.93 14.47 -17.03
C PRO A 37 -2.47 15.35 -15.87
N ALA A 38 -1.56 16.30 -16.14
CA ALA A 38 -0.94 17.13 -15.10
C ALA A 38 -1.99 17.85 -14.22
N ASP A 39 -3.03 18.40 -14.84
CA ASP A 39 -4.11 19.11 -14.15
C ASP A 39 -4.94 18.20 -13.23
N ASN A 40 -4.86 16.88 -13.41
CA ASN A 40 -5.56 15.87 -12.61
C ASN A 40 -4.68 15.20 -11.55
N LEU A 41 -3.41 15.59 -11.41
CA LEU A 41 -2.49 14.97 -10.44
C LEU A 41 -3.02 15.09 -9.00
N ILE A 42 -3.42 16.30 -8.59
CA ILE A 42 -3.94 16.55 -7.24
C ILE A 42 -5.29 15.84 -7.01
N PRO A 43 -6.30 16.01 -7.90
CA PRO A 43 -7.57 15.28 -7.76
C PRO A 43 -7.41 13.76 -7.64
N ALA A 44 -6.63 13.12 -8.52
CA ALA A 44 -6.43 11.68 -8.50
C ALA A 44 -5.66 11.21 -7.25
N THR A 45 -4.75 12.04 -6.73
CA THR A 45 -4.03 11.74 -5.48
C THR A 45 -4.97 11.83 -4.27
N GLN A 46 -5.84 12.84 -4.23
CA GLN A 46 -6.81 13.03 -3.15
C GLN A 46 -7.85 11.91 -3.14
N GLU A 47 -8.36 11.50 -4.29
CA GLU A 47 -9.29 10.37 -4.42
C GLU A 47 -8.71 9.08 -3.81
N LEU A 48 -7.46 8.76 -4.13
CA LEU A 48 -6.79 7.59 -3.54
C LEU A 48 -6.54 7.74 -2.04
N ALA A 49 -6.16 8.94 -1.59
CA ALA A 49 -5.95 9.22 -0.17
C ALA A 49 -7.27 9.09 0.62
N GLU A 50 -8.37 9.58 0.07
CA GLU A 50 -9.71 9.46 0.64
C GLU A 50 -10.12 7.98 0.76
N GLU A 51 -9.93 7.19 -0.30
CA GLU A 51 -10.21 5.75 -0.28
C GLU A 51 -9.43 5.03 0.83
N ILE A 52 -8.14 5.32 0.98
CA ILE A 52 -7.29 4.71 2.03
C ILE A 52 -7.74 5.18 3.41
N SER A 53 -8.03 6.48 3.56
CA SER A 53 -8.45 7.07 4.84
C SER A 53 -9.84 6.61 5.29
N SER A 54 -10.67 6.11 4.37
CA SER A 54 -11.98 5.54 4.68
C SER A 54 -11.91 4.16 5.34
N LYS A 55 -10.71 3.56 5.44
CA LYS A 55 -10.49 2.25 6.07
C LYS A 55 -10.09 2.40 7.53
N ALA A 56 -10.13 1.31 8.30
CA ALA A 56 -9.73 1.29 9.70
C ALA A 56 -8.26 1.74 9.86
N PRO A 57 -7.97 2.86 10.57
CA PRO A 57 -6.63 3.43 10.63
C PRO A 57 -5.56 2.49 11.16
N LEU A 58 -5.88 1.70 12.19
CA LEU A 58 -4.95 0.71 12.75
C LEU A 58 -4.67 -0.41 11.76
N THR A 59 -5.69 -0.92 11.08
CA THR A 59 -5.52 -1.94 10.03
C THR A 59 -4.64 -1.44 8.88
N VAL A 60 -4.84 -0.22 8.39
CA VAL A 60 -4.02 0.35 7.30
C VAL A 60 -2.55 0.47 7.74
N ARG A 61 -2.30 0.94 8.96
CA ARG A 61 -0.94 1.04 9.51
C ARG A 61 -0.29 -0.33 9.62
N THR A 62 -1.00 -1.30 10.18
CA THR A 62 -0.52 -2.67 10.36
C THR A 62 -0.22 -3.34 9.02
N ALA A 63 -1.13 -3.23 8.04
CA ALA A 63 -0.91 -3.75 6.69
C ALA A 63 0.33 -3.14 6.01
N LYS A 64 0.55 -1.83 6.16
CA LYS A 64 1.75 -1.16 5.64
C LYS A 64 3.04 -1.67 6.29
N THR A 65 2.99 -2.02 7.57
CA THR A 65 4.14 -2.62 8.29
C THR A 65 4.40 -4.04 7.79
N ALA A 66 3.36 -4.87 7.71
CA ALA A 66 3.46 -6.25 7.22
C ALA A 66 4.05 -6.31 5.79
N LEU A 67 3.56 -5.45 4.89
CA LEU A 67 4.08 -5.35 3.52
C LEU A 67 5.58 -5.03 3.48
N LYS A 68 6.05 -4.10 4.32
CA LYS A 68 7.49 -3.78 4.37
C LYS A 68 8.33 -4.99 4.78
N MET A 69 7.88 -5.73 5.78
CA MET A 69 8.60 -6.90 6.27
C MET A 69 8.60 -8.05 5.26
N ALA A 70 7.48 -8.26 4.54
CA ALA A 70 7.39 -9.25 3.48
C ALA A 70 8.43 -9.04 2.36
N PHE A 71 8.90 -7.81 2.14
CA PHE A 71 9.97 -7.51 1.17
C PHE A 71 11.39 -7.63 1.73
N GLU A 72 11.56 -7.79 3.05
CA GLU A 72 12.85 -7.85 3.72
C GLU A 72 13.17 -9.24 4.29
N GLU A 73 12.15 -10.08 4.50
CA GLU A 73 12.29 -11.39 5.13
C GLU A 73 11.86 -12.55 4.22
N PRO A 74 12.35 -13.78 4.48
CA PRO A 74 11.81 -14.98 3.85
C PRO A 74 10.31 -15.13 4.11
N LEU A 75 9.58 -15.67 3.14
CA LEU A 75 8.12 -15.85 3.19
C LEU A 75 7.62 -16.46 4.51
N SER A 76 8.31 -17.48 5.03
CA SER A 76 7.92 -18.14 6.27
C SER A 76 7.90 -17.21 7.48
N LYS A 77 8.90 -16.32 7.59
CA LYS A 77 8.96 -15.32 8.67
C LYS A 77 7.96 -14.18 8.45
N GLY A 78 7.81 -13.74 7.21
CA GLY A 78 6.79 -12.75 6.84
C GLY A 78 5.39 -13.19 7.26
N ASN A 79 5.03 -14.45 6.99
CA ASN A 79 3.74 -15.03 7.39
C ASN A 79 3.56 -15.11 8.91
N GLU A 80 4.62 -15.45 9.65
CA GLU A 80 4.59 -15.52 11.12
C GLU A 80 4.32 -14.13 11.70
N HIS A 81 5.03 -13.11 11.21
CA HIS A 81 4.87 -11.73 11.65
C HIS A 81 3.50 -11.15 11.27
N GLU A 82 3.01 -11.42 10.05
CA GLU A 82 1.67 -11.01 9.62
C GLU A 82 0.60 -11.58 10.55
N ARG A 83 0.73 -12.85 10.95
CA ARG A 83 -0.20 -13.48 11.88
C ARG A 83 -0.23 -12.79 13.24
N GLU A 84 0.94 -12.46 13.81
CA GLU A 84 1.03 -11.73 15.08
C GLU A 84 0.36 -10.36 15.00
N LEU A 85 0.72 -9.59 13.98
CA LEU A 85 0.14 -8.29 13.69
C LEU A 85 -1.39 -8.33 13.51
N MET A 86 -1.90 -9.39 12.87
CA MET A 86 -3.33 -9.56 12.63
C MET A 86 -4.09 -9.89 13.93
N VAL A 87 -3.49 -10.66 14.83
CA VAL A 87 -4.10 -10.98 16.14
C VAL A 87 -4.35 -9.72 16.96
N ASP A 88 -3.41 -8.78 16.97
CA ASP A 88 -3.56 -7.51 17.69
C ASP A 88 -4.75 -6.69 17.19
N LEU A 89 -5.05 -6.75 15.88
CA LEU A 89 -6.19 -6.03 15.30
C LEU A 89 -7.54 -6.57 15.77
N PHE A 90 -7.65 -7.86 16.13
CA PHE A 90 -8.91 -8.43 16.64
C PHE A 90 -9.34 -7.84 17.99
N ALA A 91 -8.42 -7.21 18.73
CA ALA A 91 -8.73 -6.54 19.98
C ALA A 91 -9.24 -5.09 19.81
N THR A 92 -9.28 -4.56 18.59
CA THR A 92 -9.63 -3.14 18.32
C THR A 92 -11.15 -2.91 18.24
N GLU A 93 -11.61 -1.71 18.60
CA GLU A 93 -13.01 -1.32 18.41
C GLU A 93 -13.39 -1.31 16.91
N ASP A 94 -12.44 -0.92 16.06
CA ASP A 94 -12.62 -0.86 14.61
C ASP A 94 -12.88 -2.23 13.97
N GLN A 95 -12.27 -3.30 14.50
CA GLN A 95 -12.55 -4.66 14.00
C GLN A 95 -13.99 -5.08 14.32
N ALA A 96 -14.45 -4.80 15.54
CA ALA A 96 -15.82 -5.10 15.95
C ALA A 96 -16.84 -4.28 15.15
N GLU A 97 -16.56 -2.99 14.94
CA GLU A 97 -17.38 -2.10 14.11
C GLU A 97 -17.41 -2.55 12.65
N GLY A 98 -16.27 -2.89 12.06
CA GLY A 98 -16.20 -3.37 10.68
C GLY A 98 -17.04 -4.63 10.47
N THR A 99 -16.95 -5.58 11.41
CA THR A 99 -17.76 -6.80 11.40
C THR A 99 -19.25 -6.50 11.52
N ARG A 100 -19.63 -5.63 12.48
CA ARG A 100 -21.02 -5.22 12.69
C ARG A 100 -21.59 -4.48 11.47
N ALA A 101 -20.88 -3.51 10.95
CA ALA A 101 -21.29 -2.72 9.79
C ALA A 101 -21.51 -3.59 8.54
N PHE A 102 -20.66 -4.61 8.34
CA PHE A 102 -20.82 -5.60 7.29
C PHE A 102 -22.11 -6.41 7.45
N ILE A 103 -22.37 -6.94 8.65
CA ILE A 103 -23.59 -7.71 8.95
C ILE A 103 -24.85 -6.84 8.77
N GLU A 104 -24.80 -5.59 9.23
CA GLU A 104 -25.89 -4.61 9.16
C GLU A 104 -26.02 -3.94 7.77
N LYS A 105 -25.12 -4.23 6.83
CA LYS A 105 -25.08 -3.66 5.47
C LYS A 105 -25.06 -2.13 5.44
N ARG A 106 -24.29 -1.52 6.34
CA ARG A 106 -24.11 -0.06 6.41
C ARG A 106 -22.62 0.31 6.31
N PRO A 107 -22.30 1.58 5.99
CA PRO A 107 -20.93 2.06 6.08
C PRO A 107 -20.39 1.96 7.52
N PRO A 108 -19.15 1.49 7.72
CA PRO A 108 -18.50 1.49 9.04
C PRO A 108 -18.05 2.88 9.45
N VAL A 109 -17.98 3.13 10.76
CA VAL A 109 -17.41 4.36 11.34
C VAL A 109 -16.20 4.02 12.19
N PHE A 110 -15.01 4.11 11.58
CA PHE A 110 -13.75 3.82 12.25
C PHE A 110 -13.24 4.99 13.10
N LYS A 111 -12.66 4.67 14.26
CA LYS A 111 -12.15 5.63 15.25
C LYS A 111 -10.65 5.49 15.50
N GLY A 112 -9.99 4.46 14.97
CA GLY A 112 -8.55 4.26 15.10
C GLY A 112 -8.12 3.77 16.48
N ARG A 113 -8.96 2.96 17.14
CA ARG A 113 -8.71 2.39 18.47
C ARG A 113 -9.32 0.99 18.58
#